data_AF-A0A7C5CZD2-F1
#
_entry.id   AF-A0A7C5CZD2-F1
#
_cell.length_a   1.000
_cell.length_b   1.000
_cell.length_c   1.000
_cell.angle_alpha   90.00
_cell.angle_beta   90.00
_cell.angle_gamma   90.00
#
_symmetry.space_group_name_H-M   'P 1'
#
loop_
_entity.id
_entity.type
_entity.pdbx_description
1 polymer ?
#
loop_
_entity_poly.entity_id
_entity_poly.type
_entity_poly.pdbx_seq_one_letter_code
_entity_poly.pdbx_strand_id
1 'polypeptide(L)'
;MPRVGSSEGLFRHKPATRKVIHLVYKLIHFIRPVLRVLGLKRVAFYLRRLDLPVGPDDLVLEVGSGDNPYPRANVLVDRSIESLKRCRDSGISRAFVVADGSFLPFKTGSFNFVVAHHVLEHSDDPAGFLNELQRVATMGYIETPQAFREYIIPVRSHRLRIRADGEQLVITKKSSGSPDPQTMEEFRPLVASGEFRKFHDAHPEVFFLCFQWRNKISYLITNPETAYPRELTDPMCSGPPYVNHPQAIAAIKSSPSHTYGTPAHVMNRD
;
A
#
# COMPACT_ATOMS: atom_id res chain seq x y z
N MET A 1 9.34 34.62 -22.47
CA MET A 1 8.54 33.79 -21.54
C MET A 1 8.20 32.48 -22.22
N PRO A 2 8.73 31.32 -21.78
CA PRO A 2 8.30 30.05 -22.33
C PRO A 2 6.93 29.67 -21.74
N ARG A 3 6.02 29.22 -22.61
CA ARG A 3 4.70 28.74 -22.23
C ARG A 3 4.83 27.53 -21.32
N VAL A 4 4.18 27.57 -20.16
CA VAL A 4 4.00 26.43 -19.27
C VAL A 4 3.14 25.40 -20.02
N GLY A 5 3.77 24.34 -20.52
CA GLY A 5 3.07 23.19 -21.07
C GLY A 5 2.23 22.52 -19.98
N SER A 6 1.03 22.09 -20.33
CA SER A 6 0.09 21.43 -19.42
C SER A 6 0.75 20.24 -18.72
N SER A 7 0.62 20.19 -17.39
CA SER A 7 1.18 19.17 -16.49
C SER A 7 0.56 17.77 -16.65
N GLU A 8 -0.37 17.59 -17.60
CA GLU A 8 -1.14 16.36 -17.80
C GLU A 8 -0.33 15.19 -18.39
N GLY A 9 0.77 15.48 -19.10
CA GLY A 9 1.52 14.47 -19.85
C GLY A 9 2.56 13.66 -19.05
N LEU A 10 2.96 14.13 -17.87
CA LEU A 10 4.24 13.73 -17.27
C LEU A 10 4.15 12.57 -16.25
N PHE A 11 2.97 12.28 -15.71
CA PHE A 11 2.74 11.22 -14.71
C PHE A 11 2.61 9.80 -15.29
N ARG A 12 2.72 9.66 -16.60
CA ARG A 12 1.78 8.79 -17.31
C ARG A 12 2.57 8.11 -18.45
N HIS A 13 2.74 6.78 -18.42
CA HIS A 13 3.52 6.01 -19.43
C HIS A 13 3.20 6.41 -20.89
N LYS A 14 4.07 6.15 -21.88
CA LYS A 14 3.73 6.48 -23.29
C LYS A 14 2.35 5.89 -23.68
N PRO A 15 1.48 6.62 -24.41
CA PRO A 15 0.09 6.21 -24.67
C PRO A 15 -0.07 4.81 -25.30
N ALA A 16 0.81 4.46 -26.26
CA ALA A 16 0.81 3.15 -26.89
C ALA A 16 1.12 2.03 -25.89
N THR A 17 2.11 2.24 -25.02
CA THR A 17 2.49 1.29 -23.95
C THR A 17 1.36 1.11 -22.95
N ARG A 18 0.59 2.16 -22.63
CA ARG A 18 -0.58 2.04 -21.72
C ARG A 18 -1.67 1.15 -22.29
N LYS A 19 -1.99 1.27 -23.58
CA LYS A 19 -3.03 0.47 -24.22
C LYS A 19 -2.67 -1.02 -24.22
N VAL A 20 -1.40 -1.34 -24.48
CA VAL A 20 -0.89 -2.73 -24.42
C VAL A 20 -0.94 -3.29 -23.01
N ILE A 21 -0.42 -2.57 -22.01
CA ILE A 21 -0.47 -2.99 -20.60
C ILE A 21 -1.93 -3.18 -20.14
N HIS A 22 -2.81 -2.25 -20.50
CA HIS A 22 -4.22 -2.35 -20.14
C HIS A 22 -4.93 -3.54 -20.82
N LEU A 23 -4.54 -3.89 -22.05
CA LEU A 23 -5.04 -5.10 -22.72
C LEU A 23 -4.61 -6.36 -21.97
N VAL A 24 -3.36 -6.43 -21.50
CA VAL A 24 -2.88 -7.52 -20.65
C VAL A 24 -3.70 -7.61 -19.36
N TYR A 25 -4.00 -6.48 -18.72
CA TYR A 25 -4.82 -6.48 -17.49
C TYR A 25 -6.26 -6.91 -17.74
N LYS A 26 -6.87 -6.50 -18.87
CA LYS A 26 -8.18 -7.00 -19.30
C LYS A 26 -8.18 -8.49 -19.55
N LEU A 27 -7.13 -9.02 -20.17
CA LEU A 27 -6.98 -10.46 -20.34
C LEU A 27 -6.92 -11.12 -18.96
N ILE A 28 -6.04 -10.65 -18.07
CA ILE A 28 -5.91 -11.17 -16.69
C ILE A 28 -7.26 -11.17 -15.95
N HIS A 29 -8.04 -10.08 -16.05
CA HIS A 29 -9.38 -9.99 -15.47
C HIS A 29 -10.29 -11.14 -15.93
N PHE A 30 -10.25 -11.48 -17.23
CA PHE A 30 -11.06 -12.54 -17.80
C PHE A 30 -10.58 -13.95 -17.42
N ILE A 31 -9.27 -14.20 -17.39
CA ILE A 31 -8.71 -15.54 -17.06
C ILE A 31 -8.70 -15.82 -15.56
N ARG A 32 -8.60 -14.81 -14.69
CA ARG A 32 -8.46 -15.03 -13.24
C ARG A 32 -9.59 -15.87 -12.63
N PRO A 33 -10.89 -15.66 -12.95
CA PRO A 33 -11.97 -16.54 -12.49
C PRO A 33 -11.79 -17.99 -12.95
N VAL A 34 -11.39 -18.20 -14.21
CA VAL A 34 -11.16 -19.54 -14.78
C VAL A 34 -10.03 -20.26 -14.03
N LEU A 35 -8.93 -19.56 -13.74
CA LEU A 35 -7.83 -20.11 -12.95
C LEU A 35 -8.28 -20.59 -11.57
N ARG A 36 -9.22 -19.87 -10.92
CA ARG A 36 -9.77 -20.30 -9.62
C ARG A 36 -10.61 -21.57 -9.74
N VAL A 37 -11.44 -21.68 -10.78
CA VAL A 37 -12.26 -22.88 -11.05
C VAL A 37 -11.39 -24.10 -11.37
N LEU A 38 -10.29 -23.91 -12.09
CA LEU A 38 -9.31 -24.95 -12.40
C LEU A 38 -8.38 -25.33 -11.22
N GLY A 39 -8.61 -24.78 -10.03
CA GLY A 39 -7.79 -25.07 -8.84
C GLY A 39 -6.46 -24.34 -8.77
N LEU A 40 -6.15 -23.46 -9.74
CA LEU A 40 -4.93 -22.62 -9.77
C LEU A 40 -5.08 -21.36 -8.90
N LYS A 41 -5.62 -21.52 -7.69
CA LYS A 41 -5.96 -20.42 -6.76
C LYS A 41 -4.76 -19.55 -6.43
N ARG A 42 -3.59 -20.14 -6.21
CA ARG A 42 -2.33 -19.43 -5.96
C ARG A 42 -1.96 -18.48 -7.11
N VAL A 43 -2.05 -18.96 -8.36
CA VAL A 43 -1.75 -18.14 -9.55
C VAL A 43 -2.78 -17.01 -9.67
N ALA A 44 -4.06 -17.34 -9.55
CA ALA A 44 -5.13 -16.35 -9.57
C ALA A 44 -4.95 -15.27 -8.48
N PHE A 45 -4.49 -15.67 -7.30
CA PHE A 45 -4.20 -14.77 -6.20
C PHE A 45 -3.03 -13.84 -6.56
N TYR A 46 -1.89 -14.32 -7.05
CA TYR A 46 -0.79 -13.43 -7.45
C TYR A 46 -1.20 -12.43 -8.53
N LEU A 47 -2.04 -12.86 -9.48
CA LEU A 47 -2.55 -11.98 -10.54
C LEU A 47 -3.56 -10.94 -10.03
N ARG A 48 -4.09 -11.05 -8.80
CA ARG A 48 -5.08 -10.11 -8.24
C ARG A 48 -4.61 -8.66 -8.27
N ARG A 49 -3.30 -8.42 -8.08
CA ARG A 49 -2.72 -7.06 -8.10
C ARG A 49 -2.93 -6.41 -9.46
N LEU A 50 -2.88 -7.20 -10.53
CA LEU A 50 -3.06 -6.72 -11.91
C LEU A 50 -4.54 -6.66 -12.32
N ASP A 51 -5.43 -7.21 -11.50
CA ASP A 51 -6.88 -7.22 -11.70
C ASP A 51 -7.58 -6.25 -10.72
N LEU A 52 -7.05 -5.03 -10.65
CA LEU A 52 -7.68 -3.90 -9.97
C LEU A 52 -8.45 -3.04 -10.98
N PRO A 53 -9.57 -2.40 -10.59
CA PRO A 53 -10.41 -1.62 -11.49
C PRO A 53 -9.79 -0.25 -11.82
N VAL A 54 -8.63 -0.29 -12.48
CA VAL A 54 -7.81 0.87 -12.84
C VAL A 54 -7.76 1.00 -14.35
N GLY A 55 -8.25 2.12 -14.86
CA GLY A 55 -8.23 2.50 -16.26
C GLY A 55 -6.82 2.86 -16.77
N PRO A 56 -6.65 2.91 -18.10
CA PRO A 56 -5.39 3.30 -18.72
C PRO A 56 -5.01 4.76 -18.45
N ASP A 57 -5.98 5.60 -18.09
CA ASP A 57 -5.80 7.02 -17.84
C ASP A 57 -5.89 7.42 -16.37
N ASP A 58 -6.19 6.49 -15.47
CA ASP A 58 -6.24 6.80 -14.04
C ASP A 58 -4.86 7.22 -13.50
N LEU A 59 -4.85 8.26 -12.68
CA LEU A 59 -3.68 8.62 -11.87
C LEU A 59 -3.72 7.82 -10.57
N VAL A 60 -2.72 6.96 -10.37
CA VAL A 60 -2.68 5.97 -9.30
C VAL A 60 -1.57 6.29 -8.30
N LEU A 61 -1.94 6.36 -7.03
CA LEU A 61 -1.01 6.44 -5.91
C LEU A 61 -0.82 5.04 -5.31
N GLU A 62 0.42 4.69 -4.95
CA GLU A 62 0.70 3.59 -4.04
C GLU A 62 1.35 4.13 -2.77
N VAL A 63 0.75 3.80 -1.62
CA VAL A 63 1.26 4.13 -0.29
C VAL A 63 1.94 2.90 0.28
N GLY A 64 3.16 3.07 0.81
CA GLY A 64 4.05 2.00 1.27
C GLY A 64 4.55 1.13 0.11
N SER A 65 5.14 1.76 -0.91
CA SER A 65 5.57 1.06 -2.12
C SER A 65 6.65 -0.02 -1.90
N GLY A 66 7.45 0.11 -0.84
CA GLY A 66 8.56 -0.79 -0.55
C GLY A 66 9.50 -0.95 -1.75
N ASP A 67 9.86 -2.19 -2.05
CA ASP A 67 10.80 -2.54 -3.12
C ASP A 67 10.13 -3.17 -4.36
N ASN A 68 8.84 -3.50 -4.27
CA ASN A 68 8.08 -4.14 -5.36
C ASN A 68 6.72 -3.45 -5.60
N PRO A 69 6.76 -2.19 -6.07
CA PRO A 69 5.58 -1.38 -6.22
C PRO A 69 4.62 -1.96 -7.24
N TYR A 70 3.33 -1.78 -6.98
CA TYR A 70 2.23 -2.07 -7.88
C TYR A 70 2.54 -1.56 -9.29
N PRO A 71 2.58 -2.45 -10.31
CA PRO A 71 3.06 -2.09 -11.64
C PRO A 71 2.31 -0.93 -12.31
N ARG A 72 1.07 -0.65 -11.92
CA ARG A 72 0.26 0.43 -12.49
C ARG A 72 0.37 1.76 -11.72
N ALA A 73 1.02 1.79 -10.56
CA ALA A 73 1.18 3.03 -9.80
C ALA A 73 1.94 4.09 -10.62
N ASN A 74 1.46 5.33 -10.55
CA ASN A 74 2.10 6.48 -11.19
C ASN A 74 3.01 7.22 -10.20
N VAL A 75 2.57 7.30 -8.94
CA VAL A 75 3.27 7.94 -7.83
C VAL A 75 3.40 6.93 -6.70
N LEU A 76 4.59 6.85 -6.12
CA LEU A 76 4.96 6.00 -5.01
C LEU A 76 5.17 6.86 -3.76
N VAL A 77 4.62 6.43 -2.64
CA VAL A 77 4.89 7.00 -1.32
C VAL A 77 5.47 5.91 -0.43
N ASP A 78 6.54 6.24 0.28
CA ASP A 78 7.07 5.37 1.34
C ASP A 78 7.60 6.22 2.50
N ARG A 79 7.71 5.64 3.70
CA ARG A 79 8.35 6.30 4.83
C ARG A 79 9.87 6.22 4.75
N SER A 80 10.43 5.23 4.05
CA SER A 80 11.88 5.01 3.93
C SER A 80 12.41 5.55 2.59
N ILE A 81 13.39 6.44 2.66
CA ILE A 81 14.13 6.89 1.47
C ILE A 81 14.96 5.75 0.87
N GLU A 82 15.39 4.78 1.68
CA GLU A 82 16.13 3.59 1.23
C GLU A 82 15.27 2.70 0.34
N SER A 83 13.99 2.48 0.68
CA SER A 83 13.05 1.74 -0.19
C SER A 83 12.93 2.40 -1.56
N LEU A 84 12.86 3.74 -1.59
CA LEU A 84 12.79 4.49 -2.84
C LEU A 84 14.09 4.42 -3.65
N LYS A 85 15.25 4.42 -2.98
CA LYS A 85 16.55 4.18 -3.63
C LYS A 85 16.59 2.77 -4.26
N ARG A 86 16.18 1.73 -3.53
CA ARG A 86 16.14 0.35 -4.06
C ARG A 86 15.22 0.20 -5.26
N CYS A 87 14.05 0.85 -5.24
CA CYS A 87 13.17 0.93 -6.42
C CYS A 87 13.90 1.54 -7.63
N ARG A 88 14.58 2.67 -7.44
CA ARG A 88 15.32 3.35 -8.52
C ARG A 88 16.46 2.48 -9.05
N ASP A 89 17.23 1.85 -8.15
CA ASP A 89 18.36 0.99 -8.51
C ASP A 89 17.88 -0.27 -9.25
N SER A 90 16.62 -0.69 -9.01
CA SER A 90 15.91 -1.73 -9.77
C SER A 90 15.29 -1.25 -11.08
N GLY A 91 15.59 -0.02 -11.52
CA GLY A 91 15.13 0.55 -12.79
C GLY A 91 13.70 1.11 -12.77
N ILE A 92 13.06 1.24 -11.59
CA ILE A 92 11.71 1.80 -11.48
C ILE A 92 11.80 3.33 -11.49
N SER A 93 11.52 3.94 -12.66
CA SER A 93 11.56 5.39 -12.87
C SER A 93 10.18 6.05 -12.67
N ARG A 94 9.66 6.05 -11.45
CA ARG A 94 8.35 6.63 -11.10
C ARG A 94 8.46 7.85 -10.18
N ALA A 95 7.39 8.64 -10.16
CA ALA A 95 7.07 9.61 -9.12
C ALA A 95 7.37 9.05 -7.72
N PHE A 96 8.25 9.62 -6.89
CA PHE A 96 8.32 9.19 -5.49
C PHE A 96 8.30 10.33 -4.47
N VAL A 97 7.73 10.03 -3.30
CA VAL A 97 7.51 10.96 -2.20
C VAL A 97 7.80 10.23 -0.90
N VAL A 98 8.68 10.78 -0.07
CA VAL A 98 8.87 10.31 1.30
C VAL A 98 7.82 10.98 2.17
N ALA A 99 6.88 10.20 2.69
CA ALA A 99 5.83 10.72 3.56
C ALA A 99 5.21 9.60 4.41
N ASP A 100 4.59 10.02 5.52
CA ASP A 100 3.73 9.17 6.31
C ASP A 100 2.38 8.95 5.60
N GLY A 101 1.90 7.70 5.56
CA GLY A 101 0.59 7.38 4.97
C GLY A 101 -0.60 8.05 5.67
N SER A 102 -0.45 8.42 6.94
CA SER A 102 -1.42 9.19 7.72
C SER A 102 -1.31 10.70 7.51
N PHE A 103 -0.30 11.18 6.76
CA PHE A 103 -0.08 12.59 6.46
C PHE A 103 0.41 12.76 5.02
N LEU A 104 -0.42 12.41 4.03
CA LEU A 104 -0.04 12.49 2.63
C LEU A 104 0.07 13.96 2.19
N PRO A 105 1.17 14.35 1.53
CA PRO A 105 1.40 15.74 1.17
C PRO A 105 0.56 16.18 -0.04
N PHE A 106 -0.41 15.39 -0.52
CA PHE A 106 -1.18 15.69 -1.73
C PHE A 106 -2.47 16.48 -1.45
N LYS A 107 -2.97 17.23 -2.43
CA LYS A 107 -4.29 17.88 -2.39
C LYS A 107 -5.42 16.83 -2.38
N THR A 108 -6.58 17.23 -1.86
CA THR A 108 -7.79 16.38 -1.89
C THR A 108 -8.17 16.03 -3.33
N GLY A 109 -8.54 14.77 -3.58
CA GLY A 109 -8.96 14.29 -4.90
C GLY A 109 -7.86 14.31 -5.96
N SER A 110 -6.59 14.28 -5.57
CA SER A 110 -5.46 14.30 -6.53
C SER A 110 -5.33 13.03 -7.37
N PHE A 111 -5.89 11.90 -6.92
CA PHE A 111 -5.73 10.60 -7.56
C PHE A 111 -7.08 9.96 -7.88
N ASN A 112 -7.12 9.19 -8.96
CA ASN A 112 -8.30 8.39 -9.31
C ASN A 112 -8.36 7.10 -8.48
N PHE A 113 -7.20 6.53 -8.14
CA PHE A 113 -7.10 5.28 -7.39
C PHE A 113 -5.92 5.31 -6.41
N VAL A 114 -6.09 4.71 -5.24
CA VAL A 114 -4.98 4.50 -4.28
C VAL A 114 -4.85 3.02 -3.90
N VAL A 115 -3.61 2.56 -3.81
CA VAL A 115 -3.25 1.20 -3.37
C VAL A 115 -2.44 1.30 -2.08
N ALA A 116 -2.75 0.46 -1.10
CA ALA A 116 -1.93 0.23 0.09
C ALA A 116 -1.78 -1.28 0.31
N HIS A 117 -0.57 -1.81 0.04
CA HIS A 117 -0.24 -3.22 0.27
C HIS A 117 0.61 -3.32 1.53
N HIS A 118 0.14 -4.05 2.53
CA HIS A 118 0.91 -4.34 3.72
C HIS A 118 1.41 -3.11 4.47
N VAL A 119 0.51 -2.13 4.66
CA VAL A 119 0.82 -0.84 5.32
C VAL A 119 -0.08 -0.58 6.51
N LEU A 120 -1.39 -0.74 6.33
CA LEU A 120 -2.37 -0.38 7.35
C LEU A 120 -2.11 -1.13 8.66
N GLU A 121 -1.69 -2.40 8.60
CA GLU A 121 -1.38 -3.21 9.78
C GLU A 121 -0.25 -2.64 10.65
N HIS A 122 0.58 -1.76 10.10
CA HIS A 122 1.66 -1.06 10.81
C HIS A 122 1.24 0.32 11.36
N SER A 123 0.00 0.75 11.12
CA SER A 123 -0.45 2.09 11.53
C SER A 123 -0.71 2.18 13.04
N ASP A 124 -0.23 3.26 13.67
CA ASP A 124 -0.65 3.69 15.02
C ASP A 124 -1.97 4.47 14.99
N ASP A 125 -2.15 5.28 13.95
CA ASP A 125 -3.37 6.01 13.66
C ASP A 125 -4.08 5.43 12.43
N PRO A 126 -4.78 4.28 12.55
CA PRO A 126 -5.51 3.72 11.42
C PRO A 126 -6.63 4.64 10.93
N ALA A 127 -7.23 5.45 11.81
CA ALA A 127 -8.25 6.41 11.40
C ALA A 127 -7.65 7.50 10.50
N GLY A 128 -6.55 8.12 10.92
CA GLY A 128 -5.82 9.11 10.11
C GLY A 128 -5.35 8.54 8.78
N PHE A 129 -4.79 7.32 8.77
CA PHE A 129 -4.38 6.63 7.54
C PHE A 129 -5.53 6.45 6.56
N LEU A 130 -6.66 5.88 7.01
CA LEU A 130 -7.84 5.67 6.16
C LEU A 130 -8.42 7.00 5.68
N ASN A 131 -8.45 8.02 6.55
CA ASN A 131 -8.90 9.37 6.21
C ASN A 131 -8.03 10.02 5.13
N GLU A 132 -6.72 9.83 5.15
CA GLU A 132 -5.85 10.33 4.09
C GLU A 132 -6.07 9.60 2.76
N LEU A 133 -6.26 8.28 2.76
CA LEU A 133 -6.55 7.52 1.54
C LEU A 133 -7.84 8.00 0.86
N GLN A 134 -8.93 8.15 1.63
CA GLN A 134 -10.21 8.69 1.10
C GLN A 134 -10.12 10.17 0.70
N ARG A 135 -9.22 10.94 1.33
CA ARG A 135 -9.05 12.36 1.01
C ARG A 135 -8.36 12.50 -0.34
N VAL A 136 -7.33 11.71 -0.63
CA VAL A 136 -6.54 11.85 -1.85
C VAL A 136 -7.15 11.15 -3.06
N ALA A 137 -8.03 10.15 -2.86
CA ALA A 137 -8.67 9.39 -3.93
C ALA A 137 -10.13 9.04 -3.65
N THR A 138 -10.93 8.83 -4.71
CA THR A 138 -12.34 8.43 -4.59
C THR A 138 -12.56 6.92 -4.55
N MET A 139 -11.52 6.12 -4.81
CA MET A 139 -11.58 4.66 -4.73
C MET A 139 -10.18 4.10 -4.49
N GLY A 140 -10.11 2.89 -3.97
CA GLY A 140 -8.83 2.27 -3.69
C GLY A 140 -8.90 0.82 -3.29
N TYR A 141 -7.70 0.30 -3.00
CA TYR A 141 -7.45 -1.07 -2.59
C TYR A 141 -6.54 -1.08 -1.37
N ILE A 142 -6.95 -1.79 -0.33
CA ILE A 142 -6.18 -2.02 0.88
C ILE A 142 -5.97 -3.53 1.00
N GLU A 143 -4.72 -3.94 1.23
CA GLU A 143 -4.39 -5.32 1.52
C GLU A 143 -3.58 -5.45 2.79
N THR A 144 -4.01 -6.38 3.64
CA THR A 144 -3.40 -6.66 4.94
C THR A 144 -3.42 -8.17 5.19
N PRO A 145 -2.64 -8.70 6.13
CA PRO A 145 -2.92 -9.98 6.74
C PRO A 145 -4.36 -10.02 7.27
N GLN A 146 -5.00 -11.19 7.17
CA GLN A 146 -6.26 -11.43 7.84
C GLN A 146 -6.08 -11.47 9.36
N ALA A 147 -7.08 -11.01 10.11
CA ALA A 147 -7.02 -10.97 11.57
C ALA A 147 -6.66 -12.32 12.20
N PHE A 148 -7.21 -13.44 11.73
CA PHE A 148 -6.88 -14.76 12.29
C PHE A 148 -5.41 -15.15 12.06
N ARG A 149 -4.79 -14.71 10.94
CA ARG A 149 -3.39 -14.98 10.62
C ARG A 149 -2.48 -14.42 11.72
N GLU A 150 -2.81 -13.26 12.28
CA GLU A 150 -2.07 -12.65 13.39
C GLU A 150 -2.15 -13.42 14.72
N TYR A 151 -3.07 -14.39 14.84
CA TYR A 151 -3.11 -15.29 16.00
C TYR A 151 -2.22 -16.52 15.82
N ILE A 152 -2.10 -17.02 14.59
CA ILE A 152 -1.38 -18.27 14.29
C ILE A 152 0.04 -18.04 13.79
N ILE A 153 0.29 -16.94 13.07
CA ILE A 153 1.61 -16.52 12.59
C ILE A 153 1.79 -15.04 12.94
N PRO A 154 2.01 -14.71 14.23
CA PRO A 154 2.09 -13.33 14.65
C PRO A 154 3.30 -12.63 14.07
N VAL A 155 3.09 -11.40 13.61
CA VAL A 155 4.18 -10.52 13.19
C VAL A 155 4.31 -9.40 14.21
N ARG A 156 5.50 -9.28 14.81
CA ARG A 156 5.76 -8.32 15.88
C ARG A 156 5.61 -6.87 15.43
N SER A 157 5.93 -6.54 14.18
CA SER A 157 5.77 -5.19 13.65
C SER A 157 4.32 -4.84 13.27
N HIS A 158 3.41 -5.81 13.24
CA HIS A 158 2.00 -5.56 12.97
C HIS A 158 1.33 -5.12 14.27
N ARG A 159 0.75 -3.92 14.23
CA ARG A 159 0.05 -3.26 15.34
C ARG A 159 -1.44 -3.56 15.36
N LEU A 160 -2.00 -3.95 14.22
CA LEU A 160 -3.43 -4.14 14.04
C LEU A 160 -3.77 -5.58 13.65
N ARG A 161 -4.95 -6.03 14.08
CA ARG A 161 -5.68 -7.18 13.52
C ARG A 161 -6.84 -6.63 12.71
N ILE A 162 -6.93 -7.00 11.44
CA ILE A 162 -7.87 -6.40 10.50
C ILE A 162 -8.66 -7.52 9.81
N ARG A 163 -9.97 -7.40 9.84
CA ARG A 163 -10.90 -8.28 9.11
C ARG A 163 -11.92 -7.42 8.36
N ALA A 164 -12.62 -8.03 7.41
CA ALA A 164 -13.83 -7.44 6.85
C ALA A 164 -15.08 -8.02 7.51
N ASP A 165 -16.11 -7.19 7.62
CA ASP A 165 -17.49 -7.53 7.96
C ASP A 165 -18.39 -6.93 6.88
N GLY A 166 -18.70 -7.73 5.85
CA GLY A 166 -19.25 -7.23 4.60
C GLY A 166 -18.33 -6.17 3.97
N GLU A 167 -18.84 -4.95 3.81
CA GLU A 167 -18.12 -3.80 3.25
C GLU A 167 -17.43 -2.92 4.31
N GLN A 168 -17.36 -3.37 5.57
CA GLN A 168 -16.72 -2.65 6.66
C GLN A 168 -15.41 -3.30 7.10
N LEU A 169 -14.35 -2.50 7.27
CA LEU A 169 -13.14 -2.93 7.96
C LEU A 169 -13.36 -2.94 9.47
N VAL A 170 -13.14 -4.07 10.12
CA VAL A 170 -13.11 -4.15 11.59
C VAL A 170 -11.65 -4.26 12.03
N ILE A 171 -11.22 -3.28 12.81
CA ILE A 171 -9.84 -3.04 13.19
C ILE A 171 -9.72 -3.16 14.71
N THR A 172 -8.84 -4.06 15.16
CA THR A 172 -8.50 -4.21 16.57
C THR A 172 -7.03 -3.91 16.75
N LYS A 173 -6.71 -2.95 17.63
CA LYS A 173 -5.32 -2.65 18.01
C LYS A 173 -4.80 -3.76 18.92
N LYS A 174 -3.61 -4.27 18.62
CA LYS A 174 -2.93 -5.25 19.48
C LYS A 174 -2.39 -4.53 20.72
N SER A 175 -2.43 -5.18 21.88
CA SER A 175 -1.78 -4.69 23.10
C SER A 175 -0.34 -5.21 23.23
N SER A 176 0.06 -6.18 22.40
CA SER A 176 1.35 -6.89 22.46
C SER A 176 1.84 -7.36 21.08
N GLY A 177 3.12 -7.72 21.01
CA GLY A 177 3.82 -8.30 19.84
C GLY A 177 3.25 -9.63 19.38
N SER A 178 2.82 -10.44 20.34
CA SER A 178 2.29 -11.79 20.15
C SER A 178 0.93 -11.94 20.83
N PRO A 179 0.12 -12.91 20.40
CA PRO A 179 -0.95 -13.49 21.20
C PRO A 179 -0.46 -13.94 22.58
N ASP A 180 -1.40 -14.30 23.44
CA ASP A 180 -1.07 -14.89 24.74
C ASP A 180 -0.27 -16.19 24.54
N PRO A 181 0.62 -16.55 25.49
CA PRO A 181 1.49 -17.71 25.35
C PRO A 181 0.74 -19.04 25.16
N GLN A 182 -0.47 -19.16 25.71
CA GLN A 182 -1.27 -20.37 25.57
C GLN A 182 -1.73 -20.56 24.11
N THR A 183 -2.33 -19.52 23.51
CA THR A 183 -2.69 -19.52 22.08
C THR A 183 -1.48 -19.87 21.22
N MET A 184 -0.31 -19.31 21.51
CA MET A 184 0.90 -19.60 20.75
C MET A 184 1.32 -21.06 20.81
N GLU A 185 1.29 -21.68 22.00
CA GLU A 185 1.67 -23.09 22.14
C GLU A 185 0.64 -24.02 21.49
N GLU A 186 -0.65 -23.70 21.58
CA GLU A 186 -1.73 -24.48 20.97
C GLU A 186 -1.60 -24.55 19.44
N PHE A 187 -1.25 -23.44 18.78
CA PHE A 187 -1.13 -23.38 17.32
C PHE A 187 0.25 -23.75 16.79
N ARG A 188 1.29 -23.79 17.64
CA ARG A 188 2.67 -24.07 17.21
C ARG A 188 2.82 -25.40 16.44
N PRO A 189 2.22 -26.54 16.86
CA PRO A 189 2.31 -27.79 16.10
C PRO A 189 1.66 -27.70 14.72
N LEU A 190 0.50 -27.02 14.63
CA LEU A 190 -0.19 -26.81 13.36
C LEU A 190 0.69 -25.99 12.41
N VAL A 191 1.19 -24.85 12.87
CA VAL A 191 1.97 -23.90 12.04
C VAL A 191 3.30 -24.51 11.58
N ALA A 192 3.89 -25.39 12.40
CA ALA A 192 5.11 -26.11 12.05
C ALA A 192 4.90 -27.26 11.05
N SER A 193 3.66 -27.68 10.80
CA SER A 193 3.36 -28.82 9.93
C SER A 193 3.55 -28.50 8.43
N GLY A 194 3.94 -29.52 7.66
CA GLY A 194 4.04 -29.40 6.20
C GLY A 194 2.67 -29.24 5.54
N GLU A 195 1.63 -29.78 6.16
CA GLU A 195 0.22 -29.73 5.79
C GLU A 195 -0.29 -28.30 5.87
N PHE A 196 0.00 -27.59 6.97
CA PHE A 196 -0.31 -26.19 7.10
C PHE A 196 0.44 -25.35 6.07
N ARG A 197 1.72 -25.62 5.82
CA ARG A 197 2.49 -24.92 4.77
C ARG A 197 1.88 -25.11 3.39
N LYS A 198 1.51 -26.34 3.03
CA LYS A 198 0.81 -26.66 1.77
C LYS A 198 -0.52 -25.92 1.68
N PHE A 199 -1.30 -25.91 2.76
CA PHE A 199 -2.58 -25.21 2.84
C PHE A 199 -2.39 -23.69 2.67
N HIS A 200 -1.44 -23.10 3.40
CA HIS A 200 -1.10 -21.69 3.32
C HIS A 200 -0.72 -21.26 1.90
N ASP A 201 0.13 -22.04 1.23
CA ASP A 201 0.58 -21.74 -0.12
C ASP A 201 -0.53 -21.92 -1.17
N ALA A 202 -1.44 -22.88 -0.94
CA ALA A 202 -2.56 -23.17 -1.84
C ALA A 202 -3.76 -22.21 -1.68
N HIS A 203 -3.94 -21.63 -0.50
CA HIS A 203 -5.09 -20.82 -0.13
C HIS A 203 -4.74 -19.41 0.37
N PRO A 204 -3.89 -18.64 -0.35
CA PRO A 204 -3.48 -17.33 0.12
C PRO A 204 -4.66 -16.36 0.31
N GLU A 205 -5.78 -16.53 -0.40
CA GLU A 205 -7.01 -15.76 -0.20
C GLU A 205 -7.61 -15.89 1.21
N VAL A 206 -7.29 -16.99 1.90
CA VAL A 206 -7.68 -17.18 3.29
C VAL A 206 -6.79 -16.35 4.19
N PHE A 207 -5.53 -16.09 3.86
CA PHE A 207 -4.55 -15.45 4.77
C PHE A 207 -4.41 -13.93 4.58
N PHE A 208 -4.93 -13.40 3.47
CA PHE A 208 -4.83 -11.99 3.13
C PHE A 208 -6.22 -11.37 2.92
N LEU A 209 -6.43 -10.22 3.54
CA LEU A 209 -7.61 -9.41 3.35
C LEU A 209 -7.37 -8.52 2.14
N CYS A 210 -8.26 -8.61 1.16
CA CYS A 210 -8.24 -7.77 -0.04
C CYS A 210 -9.50 -6.89 0.00
N PHE A 211 -9.36 -5.62 0.36
CA PHE A 211 -10.48 -4.71 0.59
C PHE A 211 -10.51 -3.59 -0.45
N GLN A 212 -11.52 -3.62 -1.32
CA GLN A 212 -11.78 -2.53 -2.27
C GLN A 212 -12.84 -1.60 -1.70
N TRP A 213 -12.67 -0.31 -1.97
CA TRP A 213 -13.63 0.71 -1.52
C TRP A 213 -13.85 1.77 -2.59
N ARG A 214 -15.00 2.44 -2.48
CA ARG A 214 -15.41 3.56 -3.32
C ARG A 214 -16.11 4.61 -2.47
N ASN A 215 -15.77 5.87 -2.71
CA ASN A 215 -16.23 7.09 -2.05
C ASN A 215 -15.91 7.20 -0.55
N LYS A 216 -16.20 6.15 0.23
CA LYS A 216 -15.98 6.11 1.67
C LYS A 216 -15.41 4.76 2.08
N ILE A 217 -14.48 4.80 3.02
CA ILE A 217 -14.00 3.60 3.70
C ILE A 217 -14.88 3.41 4.94
N SER A 218 -15.70 2.37 4.96
CA SER A 218 -16.44 2.00 6.17
C SER A 218 -15.49 1.25 7.10
N TYR A 219 -15.31 1.72 8.34
CA TYR A 219 -14.46 1.05 9.31
C TYR A 219 -14.97 1.20 10.75
N LEU A 220 -14.62 0.24 11.60
CA LEU A 220 -14.84 0.21 13.04
C LEU A 220 -13.52 -0.10 13.75
N ILE A 221 -13.10 0.77 14.67
CA ILE A 221 -11.99 0.48 15.59
C ILE A 221 -12.59 -0.03 16.90
N THR A 222 -12.34 -1.29 17.26
CA THR A 222 -13.03 -1.96 18.39
C THR A 222 -12.53 -1.55 19.76
N ASN A 223 -11.31 -1.01 19.83
CA ASN A 223 -10.60 -0.67 21.07
C ASN A 223 -9.73 0.59 20.85
N PRO A 224 -10.35 1.76 20.58
CA PRO A 224 -9.64 2.98 20.21
C PRO A 224 -8.64 3.47 21.26
N GLU A 225 -8.91 3.21 22.54
CA GLU A 225 -8.09 3.56 23.70
C GLU A 225 -6.79 2.75 23.82
N THR A 226 -6.73 1.57 23.17
CA THR A 226 -5.54 0.73 23.21
C THR A 226 -4.37 1.38 22.47
N ALA A 227 -3.22 1.47 23.13
CA ALA A 227 -1.96 1.90 22.51
C ALA A 227 -1.03 0.71 22.31
N TYR A 228 -0.41 0.63 21.14
CA TYR A 228 0.61 -0.39 20.88
C TYR A 228 1.94 0.04 21.52
N PRO A 229 2.66 -0.86 22.24
CA PRO A 229 3.91 -0.49 22.90
C PRO A 229 4.96 0.06 21.91
N ARG A 230 5.54 1.24 22.22
CA ARG A 230 6.53 1.91 21.35
C ARG A 230 7.82 1.09 21.19
N GLU A 231 8.20 0.30 22.18
CA GLU A 231 9.41 -0.55 22.17
C GLU A 231 9.32 -1.71 21.16
N LEU A 232 8.12 -2.01 20.68
CA LEU A 232 7.87 -3.04 19.67
C LEU A 232 7.79 -2.44 18.26
N THR A 233 8.08 -1.15 18.11
CA THR A 233 8.05 -0.41 16.85
C THR A 233 9.45 -0.33 16.26
N ASP A 234 9.55 -0.45 14.95
CA ASP A 234 10.80 -0.21 14.23
C ASP A 234 11.14 1.29 14.35
N PRO A 235 12.33 1.68 14.86
CA PRO A 235 12.70 3.09 14.96
C PRO A 235 12.98 3.64 13.56
N MET A 236 11.97 4.18 12.89
CA MET A 236 12.13 4.91 11.63
C MET A 236 11.58 6.33 11.76
N CYS A 237 12.49 7.28 11.58
CA CYS A 237 12.44 8.65 12.08
C CYS A 237 11.36 9.56 11.49
N SER A 238 10.89 10.45 12.35
CA SER A 238 10.25 11.74 12.08
C SER A 238 11.18 12.68 11.29
N GLY A 239 10.86 12.94 10.02
CA GLY A 239 11.48 13.96 9.20
C GLY A 239 10.46 14.61 8.24
N PRO A 240 10.69 15.85 7.77
CA PRO A 240 9.78 16.50 6.83
C PRO A 240 9.72 15.72 5.50
N PRO A 241 8.60 15.78 4.77
CA PRO A 241 8.42 15.02 3.53
C PRO A 241 9.45 15.42 2.48
N TYR A 242 10.21 14.44 1.97
CA TYR A 242 11.19 14.61 0.89
C TYR A 242 10.58 14.23 -0.45
N VAL A 243 10.75 15.08 -1.47
CA VAL A 243 10.20 14.86 -2.82
C VAL A 243 11.29 15.03 -3.85
N ASN A 244 11.51 14.01 -4.68
CA ASN A 244 12.60 13.98 -5.64
C ASN A 244 12.20 14.41 -7.05
N HIS A 245 10.92 14.72 -7.29
CA HIS A 245 10.39 14.90 -8.63
C HIS A 245 9.48 16.13 -8.75
N PRO A 246 9.73 17.06 -9.71
CA PRO A 246 8.91 18.27 -9.92
C PRO A 246 7.41 18.04 -10.15
N GLN A 247 7.02 16.82 -10.48
CA GLN A 247 5.65 16.42 -10.77
C GLN A 247 4.83 16.16 -9.49
N ALA A 248 5.41 15.48 -8.50
CA ALA A 248 4.76 15.32 -7.20
C ALA A 248 4.50 16.70 -6.56
N ILE A 249 5.34 17.69 -6.85
CA ILE A 249 5.20 19.08 -6.38
C ILE A 249 3.88 19.74 -6.80
N ALA A 250 3.32 19.45 -7.98
CA ALA A 250 2.05 20.06 -8.42
C ALA A 250 0.83 19.53 -7.64
N ALA A 251 0.90 18.25 -7.22
CA ALA A 251 -0.08 17.61 -6.37
C ALA A 251 0.12 17.95 -4.89
N ILE A 252 1.29 18.46 -4.50
CA ILE A 252 1.60 18.81 -3.11
C ILE A 252 0.70 19.97 -2.60
N LYS A 253 0.27 19.89 -1.34
CA LYS A 253 -0.38 21.00 -0.62
C LYS A 253 0.55 22.22 -0.65
N SER A 254 0.08 23.36 -1.16
CA SER A 254 0.80 24.63 -0.99
C SER A 254 0.79 24.99 0.49
N SER A 255 1.95 24.98 1.16
CA SER A 255 2.07 25.39 2.56
C SER A 255 2.98 26.62 2.66
N PRO A 256 2.59 27.71 3.34
CA PRO A 256 3.42 28.90 3.50
C PRO A 256 4.67 28.71 4.38
N SER A 257 4.85 27.54 5.02
CA SER A 257 5.81 27.38 6.12
C SER A 257 6.78 26.20 6.03
N HIS A 258 6.81 25.43 4.94
CA HIS A 258 7.79 24.35 4.77
C HIS A 258 8.55 24.49 3.46
N THR A 259 9.80 24.93 3.55
CA THR A 259 10.78 24.86 2.47
C THR A 259 11.10 23.40 2.19
N TYR A 260 10.58 22.85 1.08
CA TYR A 260 10.99 21.56 0.57
C TYR A 260 12.46 21.68 0.13
N GLY A 261 13.37 20.95 0.78
CA GLY A 261 14.79 21.02 0.51
C GLY A 261 15.13 20.48 -0.89
N THR A 262 15.52 21.37 -1.80
CA THR A 262 16.21 21.01 -3.04
C THR A 262 17.65 20.59 -2.67
N PRO A 263 18.21 19.49 -3.20
CA PRO A 263 19.57 19.09 -2.86
C PRO A 263 20.58 20.14 -3.36
N ALA A 264 21.29 20.76 -2.43
CA ALA A 264 22.59 21.36 -2.69
C ALA A 264 23.62 20.22 -2.74
N HIS A 265 23.67 19.47 -3.84
CA HIS A 265 24.85 18.71 -4.26
C HIS A 265 24.71 18.35 -5.74
N VAL A 266 24.88 19.37 -6.58
CA VAL A 266 25.68 19.18 -7.80
C VAL A 266 27.12 19.21 -7.31
N MET A 267 27.67 18.04 -6.91
CA MET A 267 29.12 17.90 -6.96
C MET A 267 29.47 17.66 -8.42
N ASN A 268 30.35 18.53 -8.88
CA ASN A 268 30.87 18.57 -10.23
C ASN A 268 31.43 17.22 -10.67
N ARG A 269 31.40 17.07 -11.99
CA ARG A 269 32.31 16.20 -12.72
C ARG A 269 33.74 16.44 -12.23
N ASP A 270 34.47 15.36 -11.99
CA ASP A 270 35.68 15.02 -12.73
C ASP A 270 35.72 13.48 -12.88
#